data_AF-A0A368L7W9-F1
#
_entry.id   AF-A0A368L7W9-F1
#
_cell.length_a   1.000
_cell.length_b   1.000
_cell.length_c   1.000
_cell.angle_alpha   90.00
_cell.angle_beta   90.00
_cell.angle_gamma   90.00
#
_symmetry.space_group_name_H-M   'P 1'
#
loop_
_entity.id
_entity.type
_entity.pdbx_description
1 polymer ?
#
loop_
_entity_poly.entity_id
_entity_poly.type
_entity_poly.pdbx_seq_one_letter_code
_entity_poly.pdbx_strand_id
1 'polypeptide(L)'
;MMLALRQFWPAAVALLLLAGLGYFAYQAGYDASEAAWLEKERQRTEGEAKAKAAQTAKQDTLAAQLLQREHTINELNRSLHNALSKTTTGRQCLSAGTVSLLNAGTGLRLPAHQPGSAPESASGTPTDSNDAGSTDTQIAGWIADAQQQYAVCAGRLNDLIEATDWSVGHAR
;
A
#
# COMPACT_ATOMS: atom_id res chain seq x y z
N MET A 1 -12.20 -60.28 -68.28
CA MET A 1 -11.91 -58.92 -67.73
C MET A 1 -12.90 -58.46 -66.64
N MET A 2 -13.87 -59.28 -66.19
CA MET A 2 -14.82 -58.91 -65.12
C MET A 2 -14.44 -59.44 -63.71
N LEU A 3 -13.60 -60.48 -63.61
CA LEU A 3 -13.14 -60.99 -62.30
C LEU A 3 -12.13 -60.05 -61.61
N ALA A 4 -11.32 -59.30 -62.36
CA ALA A 4 -10.32 -58.40 -61.79
C ALA A 4 -10.98 -57.25 -61.00
N LEU A 5 -12.07 -56.64 -61.51
CA LEU A 5 -12.77 -55.55 -60.82
C LEU A 5 -13.42 -55.99 -59.50
N ARG A 6 -13.88 -57.24 -59.39
CA ARG A 6 -14.50 -57.75 -58.15
C ARG A 6 -13.47 -58.00 -57.05
N GLN A 7 -12.21 -58.25 -57.42
CA GLN A 7 -11.13 -58.55 -56.48
C GLN A 7 -10.53 -57.30 -55.84
N PHE A 8 -10.63 -56.12 -56.48
CA PHE A 8 -10.14 -54.83 -55.95
C PHE A 8 -11.14 -54.07 -55.06
N TRP A 9 -12.44 -54.39 -55.13
CA TRP A 9 -13.48 -53.76 -54.30
C TRP A 9 -13.26 -53.88 -52.78
N PRO A 10 -12.98 -55.07 -52.21
CA PRO A 10 -12.77 -55.17 -50.76
C PRO A 10 -11.50 -54.43 -50.30
N ALA A 11 -10.46 -54.36 -51.13
CA ALA A 11 -9.23 -53.63 -50.83
C ALA A 11 -9.47 -52.12 -50.77
N ALA A 12 -10.29 -51.58 -51.67
CA ALA A 12 -10.67 -50.17 -51.66
C ALA A 12 -11.50 -49.79 -50.43
N VAL A 13 -12.45 -50.63 -50.03
CA VAL A 13 -13.25 -50.41 -48.81
C VAL A 13 -12.37 -50.49 -47.55
N ALA A 14 -11.45 -51.46 -47.48
CA ALA A 14 -10.52 -51.58 -46.36
C ALA A 14 -9.61 -50.34 -46.23
N LEU A 15 -9.10 -49.79 -47.34
CA LEU A 15 -8.28 -48.57 -47.33
C LEU A 15 -9.07 -47.35 -46.85
N LEU A 16 -10.33 -47.20 -47.29
CA LEU A 16 -11.19 -46.09 -46.84
C LEU A 16 -11.52 -46.20 -45.34
N LEU A 17 -11.75 -47.40 -44.83
CA LEU A 17 -11.98 -47.62 -43.39
C LEU A 17 -10.74 -47.30 -42.57
N LEU A 18 -9.55 -47.73 -43.01
CA LEU A 18 -8.29 -47.39 -42.33
C LEU A 18 -8.01 -45.88 -42.36
N ALA A 19 -8.25 -45.21 -43.48
CA ALA A 19 -8.11 -43.77 -43.59
C ALA A 19 -9.12 -43.02 -42.70
N GLY A 20 -10.38 -43.46 -42.66
CA GLY A 20 -11.41 -42.89 -41.80
C GLY A 20 -11.11 -43.04 -40.32
N LEU A 21 -10.67 -44.23 -39.89
CA LEU A 21 -10.24 -44.49 -38.50
C LEU A 21 -9.02 -43.65 -38.12
N GLY A 22 -8.04 -43.54 -39.03
CA GLY A 22 -6.86 -42.69 -38.82
C GLY A 22 -7.22 -41.20 -38.67
N TYR A 23 -8.12 -40.70 -39.50
CA TYR A 23 -8.58 -39.30 -39.43
C TYR A 23 -9.33 -39.00 -38.13
N PHE A 24 -10.24 -39.88 -37.70
CA PHE A 24 -10.96 -39.72 -36.44
C PHE A 24 -10.02 -39.77 -35.22
N ALA A 25 -9.06 -40.70 -35.21
CA ALA A 25 -8.08 -40.79 -34.14
C ALA A 25 -7.18 -39.54 -34.08
N TYR A 26 -6.79 -39.00 -35.24
CA TYR A 26 -6.02 -37.76 -35.34
C TYR A 26 -6.80 -36.55 -34.80
N GLN A 27 -8.07 -36.39 -35.21
CA GLN A 27 -8.91 -35.29 -34.71
C GLN A 27 -9.14 -35.38 -33.20
N ALA A 28 -9.50 -36.56 -32.68
CA ALA A 28 -9.70 -36.74 -31.24
C ALA A 28 -8.44 -36.45 -30.42
N GLY A 29 -7.25 -36.80 -30.95
CA GLY A 29 -5.98 -36.46 -30.33
C GLY A 29 -5.67 -34.96 -30.35
N TYR A 30 -6.00 -34.29 -31.45
CA TYR A 30 -5.83 -32.84 -31.62
C TYR A 30 -6.73 -32.07 -30.64
N ASP A 31 -8.03 -32.37 -30.60
CA ASP A 31 -9.00 -31.72 -29.73
C ASP A 31 -8.65 -31.91 -28.24
N ALA A 32 -8.19 -33.12 -27.86
CA ALA A 32 -7.72 -33.39 -26.51
C ALA A 32 -6.47 -32.58 -26.14
N SER A 33 -5.57 -32.34 -27.10
CA SER A 33 -4.37 -31.53 -26.88
C SER A 33 -4.70 -30.05 -26.72
N GLU A 34 -5.66 -29.52 -27.48
CA GLU A 34 -6.12 -28.14 -27.40
C GLU A 34 -6.85 -27.88 -26.08
N ALA A 35 -7.76 -28.79 -25.67
CA ALA A 35 -8.44 -28.71 -24.39
C ALA A 35 -7.45 -28.73 -23.21
N ALA A 36 -6.41 -29.58 -23.28
CA ALA A 36 -5.36 -29.64 -22.26
C ALA A 36 -4.51 -28.35 -22.20
N TRP A 37 -4.28 -27.70 -23.34
CA TRP A 37 -3.56 -26.42 -23.39
C TRP A 37 -4.40 -25.28 -22.81
N LEU A 38 -5.68 -25.18 -23.21
CA LEU A 38 -6.61 -24.17 -22.70
C LEU A 38 -6.81 -24.28 -21.18
N GLU A 39 -6.94 -25.49 -20.65
CA GLU A 39 -7.07 -25.71 -19.20
C GLU A 39 -5.81 -25.29 -18.44
N LYS A 40 -4.61 -25.59 -18.97
CA LYS A 40 -3.36 -25.11 -18.37
C LYS A 40 -3.25 -23.59 -18.38
N GLU A 41 -3.67 -22.95 -19.47
CA GLU A 41 -3.62 -21.49 -19.57
C GLU A 41 -4.64 -20.83 -18.62
N ARG A 42 -5.81 -21.45 -18.46
CA ARG A 42 -6.81 -21.05 -17.46
C ARG A 42 -6.27 -21.19 -16.04
N GLN A 43 -5.66 -22.32 -15.71
CA GLN A 43 -5.05 -22.53 -14.39
C GLN A 43 -3.93 -21.54 -14.10
N ARG A 44 -3.11 -21.19 -15.11
CA ARG A 44 -2.08 -20.15 -14.96
C ARG A 44 -2.67 -18.77 -14.71
N THR A 45 -3.62 -18.34 -15.53
CA THR A 45 -4.28 -17.04 -15.38
C THR A 45 -5.05 -16.92 -14.07
N GLU A 46 -5.77 -17.97 -13.65
CA GLU A 46 -6.43 -18.02 -12.34
C GLU A 46 -5.44 -18.03 -11.18
N GLY A 47 -4.33 -18.75 -11.30
CA GLY A 47 -3.27 -18.77 -10.30
C GLY A 47 -2.63 -17.39 -10.11
N GLU A 48 -2.30 -16.72 -11.21
CA GLU A 48 -1.79 -15.34 -11.20
C GLU A 48 -2.81 -14.34 -10.64
N ALA A 49 -4.08 -14.46 -11.03
CA ALA A 49 -5.16 -13.62 -10.52
C ALA A 49 -5.35 -13.80 -9.01
N LYS A 50 -5.32 -15.03 -8.51
CA LYS A 50 -5.40 -15.34 -7.08
C LYS A 50 -4.19 -14.79 -6.31
N ALA A 51 -2.98 -14.93 -6.87
CA ALA A 51 -1.77 -14.38 -6.26
C ALA A 51 -1.82 -12.84 -6.16
N LYS A 52 -2.26 -12.17 -7.24
CA LYS A 52 -2.46 -10.72 -7.26
C LYS A 52 -3.54 -10.29 -6.26
N ALA A 53 -4.69 -10.96 -6.24
CA ALA A 53 -5.77 -10.67 -5.30
C ALA A 53 -5.35 -10.85 -3.83
N ALA A 54 -4.58 -11.90 -3.51
CA ALA A 54 -4.04 -12.11 -2.18
C ALA A 54 -3.06 -10.99 -1.77
N GLN A 55 -2.24 -10.50 -2.69
CA GLN A 55 -1.34 -9.38 -2.44
C GLN A 55 -2.11 -8.07 -2.25
N THR A 56 -3.12 -7.80 -3.07
CA THR A 56 -3.99 -6.62 -2.93
C THR A 56 -4.74 -6.64 -1.60
N ALA A 57 -5.32 -7.78 -1.20
CA ALA A 57 -6.01 -7.89 0.09
C ALA A 57 -5.11 -7.57 1.30
N LYS A 58 -3.83 -7.98 1.23
CA LYS A 58 -2.83 -7.61 2.26
C LYS A 58 -2.55 -6.11 2.25
N GLN A 59 -2.38 -5.52 1.07
CA GLN A 59 -2.16 -4.08 0.92
C GLN A 59 -3.35 -3.27 1.45
N ASP A 60 -4.58 -3.66 1.12
CA ASP A 60 -5.80 -2.99 1.58
C ASP A 60 -5.94 -3.08 3.11
N THR A 61 -5.62 -4.23 3.69
CA THR A 61 -5.61 -4.40 5.15
C THR A 61 -4.59 -3.47 5.82
N LEU A 62 -3.37 -3.40 5.28
CA LEU A 62 -2.35 -2.49 5.78
C LEU A 62 -2.77 -1.03 5.62
N ALA A 63 -3.34 -0.66 4.47
CA ALA A 63 -3.83 0.69 4.20
C ALA A 63 -4.94 1.09 5.18
N ALA A 64 -5.88 0.19 5.46
CA ALA A 64 -6.94 0.42 6.46
C ALA A 64 -6.37 0.60 7.87
N GLN A 65 -5.37 -0.20 8.26
CA GLN A 65 -4.71 -0.05 9.56
C GLN A 65 -3.94 1.28 9.67
N LEU A 66 -3.29 1.73 8.59
CA LEU A 66 -2.60 3.01 8.56
C LEU A 66 -3.57 4.18 8.70
N LEU A 67 -4.68 4.17 7.95
CA LEU A 67 -5.73 5.18 8.05
C LEU A 67 -6.32 5.24 9.46
N GLN A 68 -6.60 4.09 10.09
CA GLN A 68 -7.13 4.03 11.45
C GLN A 68 -6.15 4.60 12.49
N ARG A 69 -4.84 4.28 12.35
CA ARG A 69 -3.80 4.84 13.22
C ARG A 69 -3.69 6.35 13.06
N GLU A 70 -3.71 6.84 11.82
CA GLU A 70 -3.66 8.28 11.53
C GLU A 70 -4.87 9.02 12.13
N HIS A 71 -6.08 8.49 11.96
CA HIS A 71 -7.28 9.05 12.59
C HIS A 71 -7.16 9.11 14.11
N THR A 72 -6.69 8.03 14.74
CA THR A 72 -6.52 7.97 16.20
C THR A 72 -5.52 9.00 16.70
N ILE A 73 -4.39 9.14 16.02
CA ILE A 73 -3.34 10.10 16.35
C ILE A 73 -3.86 11.54 16.20
N ASN A 74 -4.61 11.83 15.14
CA ASN A 74 -5.17 13.17 14.91
C ASN A 74 -6.23 13.54 15.94
N GLU A 75 -7.12 12.62 16.31
CA GLU A 75 -8.11 12.85 17.37
C GLU A 75 -7.43 13.07 18.73
N LEU A 76 -6.42 12.27 19.05
CA LEU A 76 -5.65 12.44 20.29
C LEU A 76 -4.97 13.82 20.32
N ASN A 77 -4.33 14.23 19.22
CA ASN A 77 -3.68 15.54 19.17
C ASN A 77 -4.69 16.68 19.34
N ARG A 78 -5.84 16.61 18.66
CA ARG A 78 -6.90 17.61 18.82
C ARG A 78 -7.41 17.67 20.26
N SER A 79 -7.61 16.51 20.90
CA SER A 79 -8.04 16.44 22.30
C SER A 79 -7.00 17.05 23.24
N LEU A 80 -5.72 16.77 23.02
CA LEU A 80 -4.61 17.36 23.79
C LEU A 80 -4.54 18.87 23.62
N HIS A 81 -4.58 19.41 22.40
CA HIS A 81 -4.60 20.85 22.15
C HIS A 81 -5.79 21.53 22.82
N ASN A 82 -6.97 20.90 22.78
CA ASN A 82 -8.17 21.39 23.45
C ASN A 82 -8.07 21.33 24.99
N ALA A 83 -7.35 20.35 25.55
CA ALA A 83 -7.11 20.28 26.98
C ALA A 83 -6.08 21.34 27.40
N LEU A 84 -5.00 21.49 26.63
CA LEU A 84 -3.94 22.46 26.86
C LEU A 84 -4.47 23.90 26.83
N SER A 85 -5.36 24.23 25.89
CA SER A 85 -5.97 25.57 25.83
C SER A 85 -6.82 25.90 27.06
N LYS A 86 -7.34 24.89 27.78
CA LYS A 86 -8.10 25.06 29.01
C LYS A 86 -7.24 25.14 30.26
N THR A 87 -6.05 24.54 30.25
CA THR A 87 -5.13 24.49 31.41
C THR A 87 -4.03 25.54 31.36
N THR A 88 -3.78 26.14 30.20
CA THR A 88 -2.80 27.21 30.03
C THR A 88 -3.46 28.58 30.13
N THR A 89 -2.66 29.60 30.43
CA THR A 89 -3.13 30.94 30.77
C THR A 89 -2.84 31.98 29.69
N GLY A 90 -2.14 31.62 28.62
CA GLY A 90 -1.69 32.52 27.56
C GLY A 90 -0.58 33.48 28.02
N ARG A 91 0.08 33.22 29.15
CA ARG A 91 1.13 34.08 29.70
C ARG A 91 2.41 33.93 28.89
N GLN A 92 3.07 35.05 28.61
CA GLN A 92 4.36 35.03 27.93
C GLN A 92 5.42 34.33 28.79
N CYS A 93 6.02 33.28 28.25
CA CYS A 93 7.06 32.47 28.91
C CYS A 93 8.44 32.70 28.30
N LEU A 94 8.52 32.94 27.00
CA LEU A 94 9.78 33.22 26.29
C LEU A 94 9.68 34.55 25.58
N SER A 95 10.74 35.35 25.62
CA SER A 95 10.81 36.60 24.85
C SER A 95 11.03 36.32 23.36
N ALA A 96 10.66 37.26 22.50
CA ALA A 96 10.87 37.15 21.05
C ALA A 96 12.36 36.96 20.70
N GLY A 97 13.26 37.64 21.42
CA GLY A 97 14.71 37.49 21.25
C GLY A 97 15.21 36.07 21.58
N THR A 98 14.67 35.47 22.64
CA THR A 98 14.98 34.07 23.00
C THR A 98 14.48 33.10 21.94
N VAL A 99 13.25 33.27 21.47
CA VAL A 99 12.66 32.41 20.40
C VAL A 99 13.49 32.50 19.11
N SER A 100 13.92 33.71 18.73
CA SER A 100 14.79 33.92 17.57
C SER A 100 16.13 33.18 17.68
N LEU A 101 16.77 33.23 18.86
CA LEU A 101 18.02 32.50 19.12
C LEU A 101 17.85 30.99 19.04
N LEU A 102 16.76 30.44 19.59
CA LEU A 102 16.47 29.00 19.52
C LEU A 102 16.26 28.53 18.07
N ASN A 103 15.53 29.31 17.27
CA ASN A 103 15.28 28.98 15.87
C ASN A 103 16.54 29.14 14.98
N ALA A 104 17.43 30.07 15.31
CA ALA A 104 18.69 30.27 14.60
C ALA A 104 19.69 29.14 14.84
N GLY A 105 19.74 28.59 16.06
CA GLY A 105 20.68 27.54 16.45
C GLY A 105 20.37 26.15 15.86
N THR A 106 19.14 25.90 15.41
CA THR A 106 18.75 24.57 14.97
C THR A 106 19.30 24.18 13.60
N GLY A 107 19.67 25.11 12.71
CA GLY A 107 20.17 24.83 11.34
C GLY A 107 19.20 24.04 10.43
N LEU A 108 18.18 23.40 11.00
CA LEU A 108 17.02 22.82 10.34
C LEU A 108 16.16 23.99 9.84
N ARG A 109 16.19 24.21 8.52
CA ARG A 109 15.00 24.71 7.83
C ARG A 109 13.93 23.64 8.04
N LEU A 110 13.07 23.80 9.05
CA LEU A 110 11.85 23.01 9.12
C LEU A 110 11.15 23.22 7.77
N PRO A 111 10.88 22.16 6.99
CA PRO A 111 10.11 22.32 5.77
C PRO A 111 8.80 22.97 6.17
N ALA A 112 8.55 24.17 5.63
CA ALA A 112 7.26 24.84 5.74
C ALA A 112 6.20 23.79 5.45
N HIS A 113 5.47 23.39 6.50
CA HIS A 113 4.52 22.30 6.38
C HIS A 113 3.53 22.67 5.27
N GLN A 114 3.36 21.71 4.36
CA GLN A 114 2.39 21.71 3.28
C GLN A 114 1.06 22.34 3.76
N PRO A 115 0.46 23.27 3.00
CA PRO A 115 -0.79 23.92 3.39
C PRO A 115 -1.89 22.85 3.53
N GLY A 116 -2.31 22.54 4.76
CA GLY A 116 -3.37 21.56 5.00
C GLY A 116 -3.51 21.03 6.42
N SER A 117 -2.47 21.09 7.26
CA SER A 117 -2.52 20.43 8.58
C SER A 117 -1.89 21.22 9.74
N ALA A 118 -1.70 22.53 9.60
CA ALA A 118 -1.53 23.37 10.78
C ALA A 118 -2.91 23.55 11.42
N PRO A 119 -3.07 23.52 12.76
CA PRO A 119 -4.25 24.12 13.37
C PRO A 119 -4.35 25.55 12.83
N GLU A 120 -5.56 25.97 12.42
CA GLU A 120 -5.91 27.31 11.96
C GLU A 120 -5.74 28.38 13.07
N SER A 121 -4.54 28.46 13.63
CA SER A 121 -4.07 29.59 14.44
C SER A 121 -2.66 30.02 14.04
N ALA A 122 -2.15 29.51 12.90
CA ALA A 122 -0.99 30.05 12.20
C ALA A 122 -1.35 30.76 10.87
N SER A 123 -2.63 31.12 10.69
CA SER A 123 -3.09 32.03 9.63
C SER A 123 -3.46 33.40 10.19
N GLY A 124 -2.57 33.96 11.02
CA GLY A 124 -2.24 35.37 10.86
C GLY A 124 -1.15 35.42 9.78
N THR A 125 -1.24 36.35 8.85
CA THR A 125 -0.07 36.89 8.13
C THR A 125 1.19 36.85 9.00
N PRO A 126 2.41 36.72 8.44
CA PRO A 126 3.59 37.14 9.16
C PRO A 126 3.44 38.64 9.36
N THR A 127 2.70 39.04 10.38
CA THR A 127 2.73 40.40 10.87
C THR A 127 4.16 40.52 11.33
N ASP A 128 4.87 41.43 10.67
CA ASP A 128 6.14 42.02 11.09
C ASP A 128 5.98 42.55 12.52
N SER A 129 5.99 41.62 13.46
CA SER A 129 5.94 41.85 14.90
C SER A 129 6.99 40.92 15.47
N ASN A 130 8.24 41.33 15.28
CA ASN A 130 9.42 40.82 15.97
C ASN A 130 9.34 40.99 17.52
N ASP A 131 8.14 41.14 18.10
CA ASP A 131 7.89 41.49 19.49
C ASP A 131 6.96 40.51 20.24
N ALA A 132 6.29 39.58 19.56
CA ALA A 132 5.46 38.59 20.25
C ALA A 132 6.30 37.38 20.68
N GLY A 133 6.81 37.42 21.91
CA GLY A 133 7.39 36.25 22.57
C GLY A 133 6.41 35.07 22.68
N SER A 134 6.89 33.87 22.98
CA SER A 134 6.06 32.67 23.04
C SER A 134 5.32 32.53 24.38
N THR A 135 4.05 32.15 24.31
CA THR A 135 3.19 31.92 25.49
C THR A 135 3.26 30.48 26.00
N ASP A 136 2.88 30.26 27.25
CA ASP A 136 2.73 28.91 27.85
C ASP A 136 1.84 27.99 26.98
N THR A 137 0.74 28.51 26.42
CA THR A 137 -0.13 27.77 25.49
C THR A 137 0.60 27.35 24.22
N GLN A 138 1.39 28.26 23.62
CA GLN A 138 2.12 27.97 22.39
C GLN A 138 3.25 26.96 22.63
N ILE A 139 3.98 27.08 23.75
CA ILE A 139 5.02 26.13 24.13
C ILE A 139 4.41 24.75 24.41
N ALA A 140 3.30 24.69 25.13
CA ALA A 140 2.62 23.43 25.40
C ALA A 140 2.11 22.75 24.12
N GLY A 141 1.55 23.53 23.19
CA GLY A 141 1.17 23.04 21.86
C GLY A 141 2.36 22.49 21.07
N TRP A 142 3.49 23.20 21.06
CA TRP A 142 4.72 22.73 20.41
C TRP A 142 5.24 21.42 21.03
N ILE A 143 5.19 21.27 22.36
CA ILE A 143 5.58 20.02 23.04
C ILE A 143 4.65 18.88 22.63
N ALA A 144 3.33 19.11 22.57
CA ALA A 144 2.37 18.10 22.15
C ALA A 144 2.63 17.63 20.71
N ASP A 145 2.86 18.57 19.78
CA ASP A 145 3.16 18.26 18.39
C ASP A 145 4.51 17.51 18.25
N ALA A 146 5.53 17.90 19.03
CA ALA A 146 6.82 17.21 19.05
C ALA A 146 6.71 15.77 19.57
N GLN A 147 5.92 15.56 20.63
CA GLN A 147 5.63 14.21 21.16
C GLN A 147 4.89 13.35 20.14
N GLN A 148 3.92 13.92 19.43
CA GLN A 148 3.20 13.22 18.36
C GLN A 148 4.17 12.80 17.24
N GLN A 149 5.01 13.70 16.75
CA GLN A 149 5.98 13.40 15.70
C GLN A 149 6.94 12.30 16.13
N TYR A 150 7.42 12.34 17.38
CA TYR A 150 8.27 11.28 17.93
C TYR A 150 7.53 9.94 17.99
N ALA A 151 6.29 9.91 18.48
CA ALA A 151 5.50 8.68 18.55
C ALA A 151 5.24 8.07 17.17
N VAL A 152 4.96 8.89 16.15
CA VAL A 152 4.83 8.45 14.75
C VAL A 152 6.14 7.85 14.25
N CYS A 153 7.27 8.52 14.46
CA CYS A 153 8.58 8.04 14.04
C CYS A 153 8.94 6.72 14.74
N ALA A 154 8.73 6.63 16.05
CA ALA A 154 8.99 5.42 16.84
C ALA A 154 8.11 4.26 16.37
N GLY A 155 6.83 4.50 16.12
CA GLY A 155 5.92 3.49 15.56
C GLY A 155 6.37 2.98 14.19
N ARG A 156 6.76 3.88 13.28
CA ARG A 156 7.29 3.50 11.96
C ARG A 156 8.57 2.67 12.05
N LEU A 157 9.47 3.02 12.97
CA LEU A 157 10.70 2.26 13.23
C LEU A 157 10.39 0.87 13.80
N ASN A 158 9.43 0.77 14.72
CA ASN A 158 9.00 -0.51 15.27
C ASN A 158 8.38 -1.42 14.19
N ASP A 159 7.51 -0.88 13.34
CA ASP A 159 6.90 -1.61 12.22
C ASP A 159 7.99 -2.11 11.24
N LEU A 160 9.03 -1.32 10.98
CA LEU A 160 10.18 -1.73 10.15
C LEU A 160 10.97 -2.87 10.80
N ILE A 161 11.24 -2.78 12.11
CA ILE A 161 11.96 -3.82 12.85
C ILE A 161 11.18 -5.13 12.83
N GLU A 162 9.88 -5.09 13.12
CA GLU A 162 9.01 -6.27 13.11
C GLU A 162 8.96 -6.93 11.72
N ALA A 163 8.82 -6.12 10.66
CA ALA A 163 8.85 -6.62 9.28
C ALA A 163 10.18 -7.28 8.92
N THR A 164 11.31 -6.72 9.38
CA THR A 164 12.62 -7.34 9.16
C THR A 164 12.81 -8.62 9.98
N ASP A 165 12.36 -8.68 11.23
CA ASP A 165 12.48 -9.87 12.08
C ASP A 165 11.65 -11.05 11.51
N TRP A 166 10.43 -10.77 11.06
CA TRP A 166 9.58 -11.73 10.35
C TRP A 166 10.26 -12.27 9.08
N SER A 167 10.96 -11.40 8.32
CA SER A 167 11.66 -11.80 7.09
C SER A 167 12.84 -12.75 7.36
N VAL A 168 13.53 -12.60 8.49
CA VAL A 168 14.66 -13.46 8.89
C VAL A 168 14.18 -14.80 9.46
N GLY A 169 13.04 -14.82 10.16
CA GLY A 169 12.43 -16.02 10.72
C GLY A 169 11.89 -17.00 9.67
N HIS A 170 11.40 -16.51 8.53
CA HIS A 170 10.88 -17.35 7.43
C HIS A 170 11.91 -17.74 6.36
N ALA A 171 13.16 -17.26 6.49
CA ALA A 171 14.27 -17.64 5.61
C ALA A 171 15.09 -18.86 6.13
N ARG A 172 14.65 -19.50 7.21
CA ARG A 172 15.20 -20.78 7.74
C ARG A 172 14.14 -21.87 7.67
#